data_AF-A0A945D4U6-F1
#
_entry.id   AF-A0A945D4U6-F1
#
_cell.length_a   1.000
_cell.length_b   1.000
_cell.length_c   1.000
_cell.angle_alpha   90.00
_cell.angle_beta   90.00
_cell.angle_gamma   90.00
#
_symmetry.space_group_name_H-M   'P 1'
#
loop_
_entity.id
_entity.type
_entity.pdbx_description
1 polymer ?
#
loop_
_entity_poly.entity_id
_entity_poly.type
_entity_poly.pdbx_seq_one_letter_code
_entity_poly.pdbx_strand_id
1 'polypeptide(L)'
;MISRMLKWFWQPTARYAWGGIFIVGGIAGIIFWGGFNTAMEATNTLEFCVSCHEMEENVYAEYKETIHFENRTGVRATCSDCHVPDPWIHKVTRKIQASNELLHKALGTIDTPEKFEDKRLTLAKNVWKAMKESDSRECRNCHSWDAMSSTLQKRRAQKRHIAARQENMTCIDCHKGIAHRPVHKLLDEDDDPYDGIADSRRLPSKAEEARIKAEKEAKLAAAAAAAEKAAAEAKAKAEAEAEAAEAAEAAKKETAEKSVVKAAPAAGGGDSGDWSAVPGTEVVLFYPGQASIEWVYNGRDHGGARAVRKINDRCRECHKGEEAAMGAKIVSGEKAESTPIPGKRGSIPVDVKAKHDGENLTLRFEWPDAGHTPVPFADGGKMDPENQIKLAVMFDDEAVEMAGFAGCWATCHHDSRYMPDAPKADALAGAGALADVINLKDGVTKYLPDSRSEFEYKGKNGKPRGAWNKLIDKADMDALREQGAFMDLMRFKSGSEKAESGSILAQRLLKYADNISASGSLKDGKWTVIITRPLKADKPGGVSIEAGKTYTMGFAIHDDYTSARFHHVSLEYKLELDNPEAEINVVKQ
;
A
#
# COMPACT_ATOMS: atom_id res chain seq x y z
N MET A 1 -15.88 -66.65 -9.98
CA MET A 1 -17.05 -66.19 -10.77
C MET A 1 -16.67 -65.20 -11.87
N ILE A 2 -16.01 -64.08 -11.55
CA ILE A 2 -15.65 -62.96 -12.45
C ILE A 2 -15.31 -63.37 -13.90
N SER A 3 -14.36 -64.30 -14.12
CA SER A 3 -13.97 -64.78 -15.47
C SER A 3 -15.13 -65.32 -16.33
N ARG A 4 -16.13 -66.00 -15.72
CA ARG A 4 -17.33 -66.47 -16.45
C ARG A 4 -18.30 -65.32 -16.75
N MET A 5 -18.40 -64.31 -15.89
CA MET A 5 -19.23 -63.12 -16.12
C MET A 5 -18.63 -62.22 -17.20
N LEU A 6 -17.32 -62.02 -17.20
CA LEU A 6 -16.61 -61.30 -18.26
C LEU A 6 -16.79 -62.00 -19.61
N LYS A 7 -16.56 -63.32 -19.66
CA LYS A 7 -16.78 -64.09 -20.90
C LYS A 7 -18.23 -63.99 -21.39
N TRP A 8 -19.22 -64.08 -20.50
CA TRP A 8 -20.64 -63.96 -20.83
C TRP A 8 -21.00 -62.58 -21.40
N PHE A 9 -20.53 -61.49 -20.78
CA PHE A 9 -20.81 -60.11 -21.21
C PHE A 9 -20.29 -59.80 -22.63
N TRP A 10 -19.16 -60.42 -23.02
CA TRP A 10 -18.54 -60.24 -24.33
C TRP A 10 -18.92 -61.32 -25.37
N GLN A 11 -19.91 -62.19 -25.12
CA GLN A 11 -20.38 -63.13 -26.15
C GLN A 11 -21.30 -62.42 -27.16
N PRO A 12 -21.09 -62.58 -28.48
CA PRO A 12 -22.01 -62.05 -29.48
C PRO A 12 -23.38 -62.72 -29.33
N THR A 13 -24.44 -61.92 -29.18
CA THR A 13 -25.77 -62.39 -28.85
C THR A 13 -26.50 -62.93 -30.09
N ALA A 14 -26.34 -64.23 -30.35
CA ALA A 14 -26.98 -64.98 -31.46
C ALA A 14 -28.53 -65.03 -31.46
N ARG A 15 -29.20 -64.13 -30.71
CA ARG A 15 -30.66 -63.96 -30.60
C ARG A 15 -31.14 -62.55 -30.95
N TYR A 16 -30.25 -61.57 -31.09
CA TYR A 16 -30.61 -60.18 -31.36
C TYR A 16 -29.82 -59.66 -32.57
N ALA A 17 -30.52 -59.04 -33.52
CA ALA A 17 -29.86 -58.39 -34.65
C ALA A 17 -29.04 -57.19 -34.15
N TRP A 18 -27.79 -57.07 -34.62
CA TRP A 18 -26.88 -55.98 -34.23
C TRP A 18 -27.49 -54.58 -34.38
N GLY A 19 -28.28 -54.34 -35.43
CA GLY A 19 -29.02 -53.09 -35.62
C GLY A 19 -30.04 -52.81 -34.51
N GLY A 20 -30.71 -53.84 -33.98
CA GLY A 20 -31.63 -53.69 -32.85
C GLY A 20 -30.91 -53.34 -31.54
N ILE A 21 -29.75 -53.96 -31.29
CA ILE A 21 -28.88 -53.62 -30.14
C ILE A 21 -28.40 -52.17 -30.27
N PHE A 22 -27.96 -51.76 -31.47
CA PHE A 22 -27.50 -50.40 -31.74
C PHE A 22 -28.61 -49.35 -31.57
N ILE A 23 -29.81 -49.61 -32.09
CA ILE A 23 -30.96 -48.69 -31.95
C ILE A 23 -31.39 -48.57 -30.48
N VAL A 24 -31.57 -49.68 -29.76
CA VAL A 24 -31.99 -49.65 -28.35
C VAL A 24 -30.90 -49.03 -27.47
N GLY A 25 -29.63 -49.37 -27.71
CA GLY A 25 -28.49 -48.77 -27.01
C GLY A 25 -28.33 -47.27 -27.28
N GLY A 26 -28.56 -46.83 -28.53
CA GLY A 26 -28.55 -45.41 -28.90
C GLY A 26 -29.69 -44.63 -28.23
N ILE A 27 -30.91 -45.16 -28.24
CA ILE A 27 -32.06 -44.55 -27.55
C ILE A 27 -31.82 -44.48 -26.04
N ALA A 28 -31.34 -45.57 -25.42
CA ALA A 28 -31.00 -45.59 -23.99
C ALA A 28 -29.86 -44.60 -23.66
N GLY A 29 -28.85 -44.47 -24.52
CA GLY A 29 -27.77 -43.51 -24.39
C GLY A 29 -28.26 -42.06 -24.48
N ILE A 30 -29.18 -41.75 -25.40
CA ILE A 30 -29.80 -40.41 -25.52
C ILE A 30 -30.64 -40.09 -24.28
N ILE A 31 -31.44 -41.04 -23.79
CA ILE A 31 -32.26 -40.86 -22.57
C ILE A 31 -31.36 -40.65 -21.34
N PHE A 32 -30.30 -41.44 -21.20
CA PHE A 32 -29.33 -41.29 -20.10
C PHE A 32 -28.59 -39.95 -20.18
N TRP A 33 -28.08 -39.57 -21.35
CA TRP A 33 -27.37 -38.30 -21.55
C TRP A 33 -28.28 -37.10 -21.30
N GLY A 34 -29.51 -37.12 -21.82
CA GLY A 34 -30.52 -36.09 -21.57
C GLY A 34 -30.83 -35.96 -20.08
N GLY A 35 -31.24 -37.07 -19.44
CA GLY A 35 -31.57 -37.09 -18.02
C GLY A 35 -30.40 -36.68 -17.11
N PHE A 36 -29.18 -37.08 -17.44
CA PHE A 36 -27.97 -36.66 -16.71
C PHE A 36 -27.75 -35.14 -16.81
N ASN A 37 -27.83 -34.56 -18.01
CA ASN A 37 -27.65 -33.11 -18.17
C ASN A 37 -28.81 -32.32 -17.54
N THR A 38 -30.05 -32.80 -17.64
CA THR A 38 -31.19 -32.20 -16.93
C THR A 38 -31.00 -32.24 -15.41
N ALA A 39 -30.49 -33.33 -14.83
CA ALA A 39 -30.19 -33.41 -13.41
C ALA A 39 -29.00 -32.53 -12.99
N MET A 40 -27.96 -32.43 -13.83
CA MET A 40 -26.82 -31.53 -13.63
C MET A 40 -27.26 -30.06 -13.59
N GLU A 41 -28.25 -29.68 -14.40
CA GLU A 41 -28.76 -28.31 -14.49
C GLU A 41 -29.84 -28.00 -13.45
N ALA A 42 -30.74 -28.94 -13.16
CA ALA A 42 -31.67 -28.81 -12.02
C ALA A 42 -30.90 -28.58 -10.70
N THR A 43 -29.74 -29.22 -10.55
CA THR A 43 -28.82 -29.02 -9.41
C THR A 43 -27.88 -27.81 -9.55
N ASN A 44 -28.13 -26.89 -10.49
CA ASN A 44 -27.52 -25.56 -10.58
C ASN A 44 -28.52 -24.43 -10.26
N THR A 45 -29.82 -24.71 -10.15
CA THR A 45 -30.85 -23.69 -9.95
C THR A 45 -30.79 -23.07 -8.55
N LEU A 46 -31.27 -21.83 -8.41
CA LEU A 46 -31.33 -21.13 -7.14
C LEU A 46 -32.21 -21.88 -6.14
N GLU A 47 -33.33 -22.41 -6.60
CA GLU A 47 -34.31 -23.19 -5.83
C GLU A 47 -33.68 -24.46 -5.25
N PHE A 48 -32.81 -25.13 -6.02
CA PHE A 48 -32.04 -26.26 -5.49
C PHE A 48 -31.00 -25.82 -4.46
N CYS A 49 -30.25 -24.76 -4.72
CA CYS A 49 -29.25 -24.24 -3.78
C CYS A 49 -29.84 -23.80 -2.43
N VAL A 50 -31.06 -23.24 -2.41
CA VAL A 50 -31.73 -22.83 -1.16
C VAL A 50 -32.64 -23.92 -0.56
N SER A 51 -32.71 -25.11 -1.16
CA SER A 51 -33.50 -26.23 -0.60
C SER A 51 -32.95 -26.79 0.72
N CYS A 52 -31.75 -26.38 1.13
CA CYS A 52 -31.20 -26.61 2.46
C CYS A 52 -31.36 -25.35 3.31
N HIS A 53 -31.96 -25.49 4.50
CA HIS A 53 -32.24 -24.37 5.42
C HIS A 53 -30.97 -23.59 5.81
N GLU A 54 -29.81 -24.27 5.91
CA GLU A 54 -28.52 -23.62 6.16
C GLU A 54 -28.15 -22.60 5.07
N MET A 55 -28.57 -22.83 3.83
CA MET A 55 -28.34 -21.94 2.70
C MET A 55 -29.42 -20.85 2.62
N GLU A 56 -30.68 -21.20 2.86
CA GLU A 56 -31.82 -20.26 2.84
C GLU A 56 -31.73 -19.19 3.93
N GLU A 57 -31.46 -19.61 5.17
CA GLU A 57 -31.47 -18.73 6.36
C GLU A 57 -30.23 -17.82 6.42
N ASN A 58 -29.08 -18.29 5.94
CA ASN A 58 -27.80 -17.58 6.05
C ASN A 58 -27.40 -16.89 4.73
N VAL A 59 -26.78 -17.62 3.81
CA VAL A 59 -26.12 -17.03 2.63
C VAL A 59 -27.08 -16.47 1.59
N TYR A 60 -28.29 -17.03 1.49
CA TYR A 60 -29.34 -16.49 0.61
C TYR A 60 -29.97 -15.21 1.17
N ALA A 61 -30.14 -15.11 2.50
CA ALA A 61 -30.56 -13.88 3.15
C ALA A 61 -29.62 -12.71 2.78
N GLU A 62 -28.31 -12.93 2.92
CA GLU A 62 -27.27 -11.95 2.58
C GLU A 62 -27.20 -11.63 1.09
N TYR A 63 -27.28 -12.63 0.21
CA TYR A 63 -27.19 -12.45 -1.24
C TYR A 63 -28.28 -11.53 -1.81
N LYS A 64 -29.49 -11.56 -1.22
CA LYS A 64 -30.61 -10.67 -1.61
C LYS A 64 -30.31 -9.18 -1.42
N GLU A 65 -29.40 -8.81 -0.51
CA GLU A 65 -29.01 -7.41 -0.29
C GLU A 65 -27.97 -6.90 -1.32
N THR A 66 -27.61 -7.71 -2.32
CA THR A 66 -26.47 -7.44 -3.20
C THR A 66 -26.85 -7.18 -4.65
N ILE A 67 -25.96 -6.45 -5.36
CA ILE A 67 -26.10 -6.10 -6.78
C ILE A 67 -26.21 -7.33 -7.71
N HIS A 68 -25.81 -8.53 -7.24
CA HIS A 68 -25.94 -9.77 -8.01
C HIS A 68 -27.38 -10.32 -7.99
N PHE A 69 -28.16 -10.01 -6.93
CA PHE A 69 -29.58 -10.34 -6.85
C PHE A 69 -30.46 -9.27 -7.49
N GLU A 70 -30.27 -7.99 -7.16
CA GLU A 70 -31.08 -6.88 -7.71
C GLU A 70 -30.20 -5.77 -8.27
N ASN A 71 -30.42 -5.40 -9.54
CA ASN A 71 -29.67 -4.34 -10.21
C ASN A 71 -30.44 -3.69 -11.36
N ARG A 72 -30.00 -2.48 -11.72
CA ARG A 72 -30.50 -1.62 -12.80
C ARG A 72 -30.50 -2.22 -14.22
N THR A 73 -29.93 -3.41 -14.40
CA THR A 73 -29.71 -4.07 -15.70
C THR A 73 -30.51 -5.37 -15.87
N GLY A 74 -31.14 -5.89 -14.80
CA GLY A 74 -31.92 -7.14 -14.85
C GLY A 74 -31.11 -8.43 -15.01
N VAL A 75 -29.79 -8.34 -15.21
CA VAL A 75 -28.88 -9.50 -15.31
C VAL A 75 -28.52 -9.96 -13.90
N ARG A 76 -29.02 -11.14 -13.50
CA ARG A 76 -28.81 -11.74 -12.18
C ARG A 76 -27.77 -12.86 -12.26
N ALA A 77 -26.80 -12.85 -11.35
CA ALA A 77 -25.84 -13.95 -11.18
C ALA A 77 -26.19 -14.72 -9.90
N THR A 78 -26.52 -16.00 -10.05
CA THR A 78 -27.05 -16.86 -8.99
C THR A 78 -25.93 -17.60 -8.23
N CYS A 79 -26.32 -18.50 -7.31
CA CYS A 79 -25.39 -19.29 -6.52
C CYS A 79 -24.45 -20.15 -7.39
N SER A 80 -24.97 -20.77 -8.46
CA SER A 80 -24.16 -21.65 -9.33
C SER A 80 -23.16 -20.86 -10.16
N ASP A 81 -23.53 -19.70 -10.71
CA ASP A 81 -22.65 -18.82 -11.49
C ASP A 81 -21.35 -18.45 -10.74
N CYS A 82 -21.41 -18.38 -9.40
CA CYS A 82 -20.25 -18.11 -8.54
C CYS A 82 -19.59 -19.36 -7.90
N HIS A 83 -20.36 -20.41 -7.56
CA HIS A 83 -19.87 -21.56 -6.78
C HIS A 83 -19.75 -22.89 -7.56
N VAL A 84 -20.21 -22.93 -8.81
CA VAL A 84 -20.19 -24.10 -9.70
C VAL A 84 -19.48 -23.70 -10.99
N PRO A 85 -18.22 -24.13 -11.22
CA PRO A 85 -17.49 -23.80 -12.44
C PRO A 85 -18.26 -24.17 -13.70
N ASP A 86 -18.30 -23.27 -14.68
CA ASP A 86 -19.10 -23.49 -15.88
C ASP A 86 -18.52 -24.56 -16.85
N PRO A 87 -17.18 -24.60 -17.11
CA PRO A 87 -16.60 -25.63 -17.97
C PRO A 87 -16.75 -27.05 -17.40
N TRP A 88 -17.27 -27.96 -18.23
CA TRP A 88 -17.78 -29.29 -17.84
C TRP A 88 -16.89 -30.09 -16.89
N ILE A 89 -15.57 -30.16 -17.14
CA ILE A 89 -14.63 -30.93 -16.30
C ILE A 89 -14.61 -30.37 -14.86
N HIS A 90 -14.54 -29.04 -14.73
CA HIS A 90 -14.57 -28.37 -13.44
C HIS A 90 -15.96 -28.42 -12.79
N LYS A 91 -17.04 -28.31 -13.58
CA LYS A 91 -18.44 -28.48 -13.12
C LYS A 91 -18.65 -29.83 -12.44
N VAL A 92 -18.21 -30.91 -13.10
CA VAL A 92 -18.27 -32.28 -12.57
C VAL A 92 -17.37 -32.45 -11.34
N THR A 93 -16.14 -31.91 -11.37
CA THR A 93 -15.20 -31.99 -10.23
C THR A 93 -15.79 -31.33 -8.97
N ARG A 94 -16.37 -30.13 -9.11
CA ARG A 94 -17.01 -29.40 -8.02
C ARG A 94 -18.25 -30.12 -7.47
N LYS A 95 -19.07 -30.72 -8.33
CA LYS A 95 -20.24 -31.51 -7.90
C LYS A 95 -19.85 -32.82 -7.22
N ILE A 96 -18.75 -33.47 -7.62
CA ILE A 96 -18.18 -34.61 -6.87
C ILE A 96 -17.75 -34.14 -5.46
N GLN A 97 -17.00 -33.03 -5.36
CA GLN A 97 -16.61 -32.44 -4.07
C GLN A 97 -17.83 -32.05 -3.20
N ALA A 98 -18.92 -31.57 -3.81
CA ALA A 98 -20.16 -31.23 -3.11
C ALA A 98 -20.84 -32.43 -2.44
N SER A 99 -20.49 -33.67 -2.80
CA SER A 99 -20.98 -34.86 -2.09
C SER A 99 -20.57 -34.87 -0.60
N ASN A 100 -19.49 -34.17 -0.23
CA ASN A 100 -19.09 -34.00 1.16
C ASN A 100 -20.03 -33.04 1.93
N GLU A 101 -20.70 -32.10 1.25
CA GLU A 101 -21.66 -31.18 1.87
C GLU A 101 -22.91 -31.96 2.36
N LEU A 102 -23.31 -33.01 1.64
CA LEU A 102 -24.37 -33.94 2.06
C LEU A 102 -23.99 -34.74 3.31
N LEU A 103 -22.71 -35.14 3.45
CA LEU A 103 -22.21 -35.77 4.68
C LEU A 103 -22.24 -34.76 5.85
N HIS A 104 -21.82 -33.52 5.62
CA HIS A 104 -21.81 -32.47 6.64
C HIS A 104 -23.21 -32.00 7.07
N LYS A 105 -24.20 -32.08 6.16
CA LYS A 105 -25.64 -31.95 6.43
C LYS A 105 -26.14 -33.09 7.32
N ALA A 106 -25.85 -34.34 6.97
CA ALA A 106 -26.24 -35.51 7.77
C ALA A 106 -25.59 -35.55 9.17
N LEU A 107 -24.42 -34.93 9.33
CA LEU A 107 -23.71 -34.79 10.60
C LEU A 107 -24.12 -33.53 11.42
N GLY A 108 -25.03 -32.70 10.92
CA GLY A 108 -25.49 -31.50 11.64
C GLY A 108 -24.37 -30.50 11.98
N THR A 109 -23.38 -30.35 11.09
CA THR A 109 -22.15 -29.59 11.41
C THR A 109 -22.27 -28.07 11.27
N ILE A 110 -23.31 -27.59 10.56
CA ILE A 110 -23.65 -26.17 10.37
C ILE A 110 -25.18 -25.96 10.34
N ASP A 111 -25.95 -26.89 10.94
CA ASP A 111 -27.42 -26.95 10.88
C ASP A 111 -28.17 -25.91 11.74
N THR A 112 -27.46 -24.99 12.38
CA THR A 112 -28.03 -23.79 13.03
C THR A 112 -27.21 -22.54 12.67
N PRO A 113 -27.79 -21.33 12.72
CA PRO A 113 -27.07 -20.09 12.41
C PRO A 113 -25.80 -19.89 13.27
N GLU A 114 -25.81 -20.31 14.53
CA GLU A 114 -24.65 -20.20 15.43
C GLU A 114 -23.50 -21.10 14.96
N LYS A 115 -23.80 -22.37 14.62
CA LYS A 115 -22.81 -23.30 14.05
C LYS A 115 -22.31 -22.82 12.69
N PHE A 116 -23.17 -22.19 11.89
CA PHE A 116 -22.77 -21.59 10.63
C PHE A 116 -21.80 -20.42 10.84
N GLU A 117 -22.09 -19.50 11.77
CA GLU A 117 -21.20 -18.38 12.12
C GLU A 117 -19.84 -18.88 12.66
N ASP A 118 -19.83 -19.86 13.57
CA ASP A 118 -18.61 -20.50 14.10
C ASP A 118 -17.73 -21.10 12.98
N LYS A 119 -18.32 -21.53 11.87
CA LYS A 119 -17.60 -22.06 10.70
C LYS A 119 -17.43 -21.04 9.56
N ARG A 120 -18.08 -19.87 9.60
CA ARG A 120 -18.20 -18.94 8.46
C ARG A 120 -16.85 -18.55 7.87
N LEU A 121 -15.85 -18.22 8.70
CA LEU A 121 -14.51 -17.88 8.21
C LEU A 121 -13.79 -19.08 7.56
N THR A 122 -14.00 -20.29 8.06
CA THR A 122 -13.43 -21.52 7.47
C THR A 122 -14.07 -21.83 6.13
N LEU A 123 -15.40 -21.76 6.04
CA LEU A 123 -16.15 -21.94 4.78
C LEU A 123 -15.75 -20.87 3.74
N ALA A 124 -15.62 -19.62 4.17
CA ALA A 124 -15.18 -18.51 3.32
C ALA A 124 -13.73 -18.72 2.82
N LYS A 125 -12.78 -19.11 3.68
CA LYS A 125 -11.41 -19.46 3.27
C LYS A 125 -11.39 -20.56 2.20
N ASN A 126 -12.23 -21.59 2.32
CA ASN A 126 -12.31 -22.67 1.32
C ASN A 126 -12.79 -22.16 -0.06
N VAL A 127 -13.83 -21.32 -0.08
CA VAL A 127 -14.35 -20.72 -1.34
C VAL A 127 -13.33 -19.77 -1.94
N TRP A 128 -12.70 -18.90 -1.12
CA TRP A 128 -11.68 -17.96 -1.61
C TRP A 128 -10.43 -18.66 -2.13
N LYS A 129 -10.00 -19.77 -1.52
CA LYS A 129 -8.95 -20.64 -2.04
C LYS A 129 -9.32 -21.16 -3.43
N ALA A 130 -10.51 -21.78 -3.58
CA ALA A 130 -10.95 -22.32 -4.87
C ALA A 130 -11.04 -21.23 -5.95
N MET A 131 -11.55 -20.04 -5.61
CA MET A 131 -11.60 -18.87 -6.49
C MET A 131 -10.22 -18.23 -6.77
N LYS A 132 -9.17 -18.56 -5.99
CA LYS A 132 -7.79 -18.07 -6.21
C LYS A 132 -6.96 -19.06 -7.03
N GLU A 133 -7.19 -20.36 -6.82
CA GLU A 133 -6.69 -21.46 -7.64
C GLU A 133 -7.35 -21.49 -9.04
N SER A 134 -8.62 -21.07 -9.19
CA SER A 134 -9.31 -20.97 -10.50
C SER A 134 -8.97 -19.72 -11.32
N ASP A 135 -8.08 -18.86 -10.82
CA ASP A 135 -7.95 -17.46 -11.25
C ASP A 135 -9.32 -16.74 -11.38
N SER A 136 -10.20 -16.94 -10.39
CA SER A 136 -11.57 -16.41 -10.33
C SER A 136 -12.32 -16.49 -11.68
N ARG A 137 -12.13 -17.61 -12.39
CA ARG A 137 -12.80 -17.95 -13.66
C ARG A 137 -14.29 -17.64 -13.61
N GLU A 138 -14.94 -18.05 -12.53
CA GLU A 138 -16.36 -17.84 -12.25
C GLU A 138 -16.73 -16.35 -12.28
N CYS A 139 -15.93 -15.47 -11.68
CA CYS A 139 -16.12 -14.02 -11.78
C CYS A 139 -15.83 -13.49 -13.19
N ARG A 140 -14.78 -14.00 -13.85
CA ARG A 140 -14.32 -13.55 -15.17
C ARG A 140 -15.29 -13.90 -16.31
N ASN A 141 -16.18 -14.89 -16.12
CA ASN A 141 -17.30 -15.16 -17.03
C ASN A 141 -18.18 -13.92 -17.28
N CYS A 142 -18.38 -13.09 -16.24
CA CYS A 142 -19.19 -11.86 -16.31
C CYS A 142 -18.34 -10.58 -16.24
N HIS A 143 -17.14 -10.65 -15.66
CA HIS A 143 -16.24 -9.51 -15.44
C HIS A 143 -14.86 -9.75 -16.07
N SER A 144 -14.82 -9.79 -17.42
CA SER A 144 -13.55 -9.88 -18.14
C SER A 144 -12.76 -8.57 -18.10
N TRP A 145 -11.43 -8.67 -18.14
CA TRP A 145 -10.53 -7.52 -18.16
C TRP A 145 -10.64 -6.65 -19.41
N ASP A 146 -11.17 -7.20 -20.51
CA ASP A 146 -11.28 -6.56 -21.81
C ASP A 146 -12.60 -5.77 -21.96
N ALA A 147 -13.69 -6.27 -21.37
CA ALA A 147 -14.98 -5.58 -21.35
C ALA A 147 -15.05 -4.48 -20.26
N MET A 148 -14.17 -4.54 -19.26
CA MET A 148 -14.19 -3.60 -18.13
C MET A 148 -13.58 -2.24 -18.50
N SER A 149 -14.43 -1.32 -18.98
CA SER A 149 -14.03 0.07 -19.26
C SER A 149 -13.30 0.73 -18.09
N SER A 150 -12.10 1.25 -18.34
CA SER A 150 -11.25 1.93 -17.35
C SER A 150 -11.66 3.39 -17.10
N THR A 151 -12.34 4.03 -18.05
CA THR A 151 -12.75 5.45 -17.97
C THR A 151 -14.05 5.66 -17.20
N LEU A 152 -14.89 4.62 -17.06
CA LEU A 152 -16.11 4.64 -16.27
C LEU A 152 -15.89 4.26 -14.79
N GLN A 153 -14.63 4.03 -14.40
CA GLN A 153 -14.25 3.68 -13.02
C GLN A 153 -13.82 4.91 -12.23
N LYS A 154 -14.01 4.88 -10.91
CA LYS A 154 -13.37 5.86 -10.01
C LYS A 154 -11.84 5.72 -10.12
N ARG A 155 -11.11 6.84 -10.16
CA ARG A 155 -9.63 6.92 -10.31
C ARG A 155 -8.85 5.88 -9.48
N ARG A 156 -9.25 5.66 -8.22
CA ARG A 156 -8.66 4.65 -7.32
C ARG A 156 -8.87 3.21 -7.80
N ALA A 157 -10.07 2.87 -8.27
CA ALA A 157 -10.37 1.55 -8.84
C ALA A 157 -9.65 1.36 -10.19
N GLN A 158 -9.63 2.38 -11.04
CA GLN A 158 -8.90 2.38 -12.31
C GLN A 158 -7.40 2.04 -12.10
N LYS A 159 -6.71 2.75 -11.20
CA LYS A 159 -5.31 2.44 -10.84
C LYS A 159 -5.16 1.02 -10.30
N ARG A 160 -6.04 0.60 -9.37
CA ARG A 160 -5.98 -0.74 -8.77
C ARG A 160 -6.19 -1.86 -9.78
N HIS A 161 -7.06 -1.69 -10.78
CA HIS A 161 -7.26 -2.66 -11.86
C HIS A 161 -6.17 -2.62 -12.94
N ILE A 162 -5.41 -1.52 -13.06
CA ILE A 162 -4.19 -1.50 -13.89
C ILE A 162 -3.08 -2.28 -13.17
N ALA A 163 -2.78 -1.94 -11.91
CA ALA A 163 -1.80 -2.65 -11.09
C ALA A 163 -2.13 -4.15 -10.95
N ALA A 164 -3.39 -4.49 -10.64
CA ALA A 164 -3.83 -5.88 -10.55
C ALA A 164 -3.66 -6.67 -11.85
N ARG A 165 -3.86 -6.05 -13.03
CA ARG A 165 -3.59 -6.72 -14.30
C ARG A 165 -2.10 -6.87 -14.57
N GLN A 166 -1.29 -5.89 -14.20
CA GLN A 166 0.18 -5.98 -14.31
C GLN A 166 0.72 -7.08 -13.40
N GLU A 167 0.35 -7.09 -12.11
CA GLU A 167 0.66 -8.14 -11.13
C GLU A 167 -0.15 -9.44 -11.33
N ASN A 168 -0.87 -9.61 -12.45
CA ASN A 168 -1.79 -10.72 -12.76
C ASN A 168 -2.64 -11.23 -11.56
N MET A 169 -3.02 -10.32 -10.66
CA MET A 169 -3.84 -10.61 -9.48
C MET A 169 -5.23 -11.05 -9.89
N THR A 170 -5.84 -11.88 -9.06
CA THR A 170 -7.18 -12.38 -9.32
C THR A 170 -8.27 -11.55 -8.62
N CYS A 171 -9.51 -11.60 -9.12
CA CYS A 171 -10.63 -10.83 -8.55
C CYS A 171 -10.77 -11.03 -7.04
N ILE A 172 -10.61 -12.27 -6.56
CA ILE A 172 -10.75 -12.62 -5.13
C ILE A 172 -9.56 -12.20 -4.24
N ASP A 173 -8.47 -11.65 -4.78
CA ASP A 173 -7.44 -11.02 -3.94
C ASP A 173 -7.98 -9.78 -3.24
N CYS A 174 -8.80 -8.98 -3.94
CA CYS A 174 -9.40 -7.74 -3.41
C CYS A 174 -10.88 -7.88 -3.07
N HIS A 175 -11.67 -8.58 -3.89
CA HIS A 175 -13.13 -8.63 -3.76
C HIS A 175 -13.62 -9.82 -2.90
N LYS A 176 -13.13 -9.94 -1.67
CA LYS A 176 -13.55 -11.00 -0.73
C LYS A 176 -14.89 -10.65 -0.07
N GLY A 177 -15.89 -11.52 -0.18
CA GLY A 177 -17.22 -11.31 0.44
C GLY A 177 -18.07 -10.28 -0.31
N ILE A 178 -18.37 -10.57 -1.59
CA ILE A 178 -19.16 -9.69 -2.47
C ILE A 178 -20.67 -9.96 -2.33
N ALA A 179 -21.05 -11.23 -2.26
CA ALA A 179 -22.43 -11.70 -2.15
C ALA A 179 -22.85 -12.06 -0.71
N HIS A 180 -21.89 -12.08 0.23
CA HIS A 180 -22.05 -12.62 1.59
C HIS A 180 -21.26 -11.77 2.59
N ARG A 181 -21.64 -11.83 3.87
CA ARG A 181 -21.11 -11.05 5.00
C ARG A 181 -19.57 -10.98 4.97
N PRO A 182 -18.95 -9.78 4.92
CA PRO A 182 -17.53 -9.61 4.62
C PRO A 182 -16.61 -9.96 5.79
N VAL A 183 -16.45 -11.25 6.08
CA VAL A 183 -15.55 -11.78 7.13
C VAL A 183 -14.07 -11.74 6.77
N HIS A 184 -13.69 -11.17 5.62
CA HIS A 184 -12.28 -10.99 5.26
C HIS A 184 -11.52 -10.10 6.25
N LYS A 185 -12.23 -9.26 7.02
CA LYS A 185 -11.67 -8.42 8.11
C LYS A 185 -11.26 -9.22 9.35
N LEU A 186 -11.58 -10.52 9.38
CA LEU A 186 -11.17 -11.48 10.41
C LEU A 186 -9.95 -12.32 9.95
N LEU A 187 -9.46 -12.10 8.72
CA LEU A 187 -8.14 -12.55 8.30
C LEU A 187 -7.09 -11.55 8.79
N ASP A 188 -5.99 -12.04 9.35
CA ASP A 188 -4.71 -11.37 9.16
C ASP A 188 -4.22 -11.60 7.70
N GLU A 189 -3.20 -10.88 7.24
CA GLU A 189 -2.69 -11.10 5.87
C GLU A 189 -2.12 -12.52 5.71
N ASP A 190 -1.38 -12.99 6.71
CA ASP A 190 -0.83 -14.34 6.90
C ASP A 190 -1.92 -15.45 6.99
N ASP A 191 -3.19 -15.08 7.09
CA ASP A 191 -4.34 -15.97 7.14
C ASP A 191 -4.98 -16.21 5.75
N ASP A 192 -4.58 -15.47 4.70
CA ASP A 192 -4.82 -15.82 3.29
C ASP A 192 -3.83 -16.93 2.90
N PRO A 193 -4.27 -18.17 2.56
CA PRO A 193 -3.42 -19.36 2.52
C PRO A 193 -2.35 -19.42 1.41
N TYR A 194 -2.02 -18.28 0.80
CA TYR A 194 -1.03 -18.12 -0.26
C TYR A 194 -0.17 -16.85 -0.11
N ASP A 195 -0.34 -16.01 0.92
CA ASP A 195 0.37 -14.71 0.98
C ASP A 195 1.91 -14.83 1.14
N GLY A 196 2.36 -15.96 1.70
CA GLY A 196 3.77 -16.39 1.79
C GLY A 196 4.20 -17.43 0.75
N ILE A 197 3.34 -17.78 -0.21
CA ILE A 197 3.73 -18.58 -1.38
C ILE A 197 4.04 -17.62 -2.52
N ALA A 198 5.13 -17.86 -3.25
CA ALA A 198 5.47 -17.08 -4.44
C ALA A 198 4.42 -17.30 -5.54
N ASP A 199 3.40 -16.44 -5.58
CA ASP A 199 2.39 -16.47 -6.64
C ASP A 199 3.05 -16.03 -7.95
N SER A 200 3.29 -16.99 -8.84
CA SER A 200 3.99 -16.82 -10.13
C SER A 200 3.29 -15.87 -11.11
N ARG A 201 2.08 -15.41 -10.77
CA ARG A 201 1.33 -14.36 -11.46
C ARG A 201 1.85 -12.95 -11.09
N ARG A 202 2.30 -12.76 -9.84
CA ARG A 202 2.70 -11.46 -9.30
C ARG A 202 3.97 -10.95 -9.97
N LEU A 203 3.97 -9.67 -10.35
CA LEU A 203 5.21 -9.02 -10.77
C LEU A 203 6.15 -8.82 -9.57
N PRO A 204 7.48 -8.93 -9.78
CA PRO A 204 8.47 -8.54 -8.79
C PRO A 204 8.32 -7.06 -8.40
N SER A 205 8.71 -6.70 -7.17
CA SER A 205 8.79 -5.29 -6.76
C SER A 205 9.88 -4.55 -7.53
N LYS A 206 9.90 -3.21 -7.56
CA LYS A 206 10.98 -2.46 -8.26
C LYS A 206 12.40 -2.84 -7.82
N ALA A 207 12.60 -3.16 -6.54
CA ALA A 207 13.89 -3.66 -6.03
C ALA A 207 14.23 -5.05 -6.59
N GLU A 208 13.23 -5.91 -6.80
CA GLU A 208 13.40 -7.23 -7.37
C GLU A 208 13.44 -7.22 -8.91
N GLU A 209 12.78 -6.28 -9.58
CA GLU A 209 12.99 -5.94 -10.99
C GLU A 209 14.43 -5.47 -11.20
N ALA A 210 14.95 -4.59 -10.35
CA ALA A 210 16.35 -4.14 -10.37
C ALA A 210 17.31 -5.32 -10.13
N ARG A 211 17.01 -6.22 -9.19
CA ARG A 211 17.78 -7.45 -8.95
C ARG A 211 17.76 -8.38 -10.16
N ILE A 212 16.60 -8.67 -10.73
CA ILE A 212 16.44 -9.55 -11.91
C ILE A 212 17.11 -8.93 -13.14
N LYS A 213 17.02 -7.61 -13.30
CA LYS A 213 17.75 -6.85 -14.33
C LYS A 213 19.25 -6.98 -14.13
N ALA A 214 19.78 -6.73 -12.93
CA ALA A 214 21.19 -6.86 -12.62
C ALA A 214 21.70 -8.31 -12.79
N GLU A 215 20.93 -9.32 -12.39
CA GLU A 215 21.25 -10.73 -12.65
C GLU A 215 21.27 -11.07 -14.15
N LYS A 216 20.36 -10.49 -14.93
CA LYS A 216 20.30 -10.66 -16.39
C LYS A 216 21.45 -9.94 -17.09
N GLU A 217 21.77 -8.73 -16.67
CA GLU A 217 22.89 -7.93 -17.18
C GLU A 217 24.23 -8.58 -16.79
N ALA A 218 24.37 -9.12 -15.57
CA ALA A 218 25.53 -9.91 -15.16
C ALA A 218 25.65 -11.23 -15.95
N LYS A 219 24.55 -11.93 -16.24
CA LYS A 219 24.55 -13.12 -17.11
C LYS A 219 24.89 -12.77 -18.56
N LEU A 220 24.43 -11.64 -19.08
CA LEU A 220 24.78 -11.15 -20.41
C LEU A 220 26.25 -10.69 -20.47
N ALA A 221 26.76 -10.03 -19.45
CA ALA A 221 28.17 -9.64 -19.33
C ALA A 221 29.08 -10.87 -19.18
N ALA A 222 28.68 -11.88 -18.41
CA ALA A 222 29.41 -13.15 -18.30
C ALA A 222 29.37 -13.94 -19.62
N ALA A 223 28.23 -13.94 -20.34
CA ALA A 223 28.14 -14.55 -21.67
C ALA A 223 28.95 -13.77 -22.72
N ALA A 224 28.99 -12.44 -22.64
CA ALA A 224 29.81 -11.59 -23.49
C ALA A 224 31.30 -11.81 -23.21
N ALA A 225 31.73 -11.86 -21.94
CA ALA A 225 33.11 -12.16 -21.56
C ALA A 225 33.50 -13.61 -21.89
N ALA A 226 32.58 -14.57 -21.84
CA ALA A 226 32.80 -15.94 -22.31
C ALA A 226 32.90 -16.00 -23.84
N ALA A 227 32.10 -15.23 -24.57
CA ALA A 227 32.17 -15.12 -26.03
C ALA A 227 33.43 -14.35 -26.47
N GLU A 228 33.86 -13.33 -25.73
CA GLU A 228 35.10 -12.59 -25.93
C GLU A 228 36.32 -13.47 -25.59
N LYS A 229 36.26 -14.27 -24.53
CA LYS A 229 37.29 -15.29 -24.24
C LYS A 229 37.34 -16.38 -25.31
N ALA A 230 36.20 -16.89 -25.77
CA ALA A 230 36.15 -17.85 -26.86
C ALA A 230 36.61 -17.24 -28.20
N ALA A 231 36.29 -15.97 -28.45
CA ALA A 231 36.81 -15.21 -29.59
C ALA A 231 38.30 -14.91 -29.44
N ALA A 232 38.83 -14.68 -28.23
CA ALA A 232 40.24 -14.50 -27.96
C ALA A 232 41.02 -15.82 -28.01
N GLU A 233 40.41 -16.96 -27.69
CA GLU A 233 40.98 -18.30 -27.88
C GLU A 233 40.95 -18.71 -29.35
N ALA A 234 39.85 -18.46 -30.06
CA ALA A 234 39.76 -18.65 -31.50
C ALA A 234 40.70 -17.69 -32.26
N LYS A 235 40.83 -16.45 -31.78
CA LYS A 235 41.77 -15.46 -32.31
C LYS A 235 43.21 -15.83 -31.96
N ALA A 236 43.55 -16.24 -30.74
CA ALA A 236 44.89 -16.72 -30.41
C ALA A 236 45.26 -18.00 -31.17
N LYS A 237 44.30 -18.87 -31.49
CA LYS A 237 44.50 -20.00 -32.41
C LYS A 237 44.71 -19.52 -33.85
N ALA A 238 43.90 -18.57 -34.31
CA ALA A 238 44.05 -17.95 -35.63
C ALA A 238 45.32 -17.08 -35.73
N GLU A 239 45.84 -16.55 -34.62
CA GLU A 239 47.11 -15.82 -34.49
C GLU A 239 48.29 -16.78 -34.30
N ALA A 240 48.12 -18.00 -33.81
CA ALA A 240 49.14 -19.04 -33.92
C ALA A 240 49.22 -19.59 -35.36
N GLU A 241 48.07 -19.74 -36.02
CA GLU A 241 47.96 -20.07 -37.45
C GLU A 241 48.40 -18.90 -38.35
N ALA A 242 48.25 -17.65 -37.89
CA ALA A 242 48.66 -16.46 -38.62
C ALA A 242 50.06 -15.95 -38.24
N GLU A 243 50.65 -16.18 -37.07
CA GLU A 243 52.09 -15.94 -36.83
C GLU A 243 52.91 -16.86 -37.74
N ALA A 244 52.43 -18.08 -37.99
CA ALA A 244 52.98 -18.97 -39.01
C ALA A 244 52.85 -18.44 -40.46
N ALA A 245 52.05 -17.39 -40.70
CA ALA A 245 51.87 -16.73 -42.00
C ALA A 245 52.42 -15.29 -42.03
N GLU A 246 52.43 -14.56 -40.91
CA GLU A 246 52.90 -13.19 -40.74
C GLU A 246 54.40 -13.14 -40.41
N ALA A 247 54.99 -14.29 -40.01
CA ALA A 247 56.40 -14.57 -40.27
C ALA A 247 56.79 -14.45 -41.76
N ALA A 248 55.82 -14.42 -42.69
CA ALA A 248 56.02 -14.06 -44.09
C ALA A 248 55.47 -12.67 -44.49
N GLU A 249 54.73 -11.95 -43.63
CA GLU A 249 54.09 -10.67 -43.99
C GLU A 249 54.01 -9.59 -42.89
N ALA A 250 54.95 -9.58 -41.92
CA ALA A 250 55.11 -8.52 -40.91
C ALA A 250 55.55 -7.16 -41.54
N ALA A 251 54.66 -6.54 -42.32
CA ALA A 251 54.98 -5.44 -43.23
C ALA A 251 53.94 -4.28 -43.22
N LYS A 252 53.83 -3.61 -42.06
CA LYS A 252 53.38 -2.20 -41.81
C LYS A 252 51.93 -1.95 -41.30
N LYS A 253 51.83 -1.71 -39.97
CA LYS A 253 51.45 -0.41 -39.30
C LYS A 253 50.20 0.38 -39.79
N GLU A 254 49.15 0.66 -38.97
CA GLU A 254 48.98 1.66 -37.86
C GLU A 254 48.42 3.06 -38.30
N THR A 255 47.68 3.89 -37.54
CA THR A 255 47.07 3.89 -36.15
C THR A 255 45.73 4.72 -36.12
N ALA A 256 45.21 5.17 -34.96
CA ALA A 256 43.97 5.99 -34.77
C ALA A 256 44.18 7.13 -33.70
N GLU A 257 43.25 7.93 -33.12
CA GLU A 257 41.76 7.92 -32.94
C GLU A 257 41.26 9.29 -32.32
N LYS A 258 39.93 9.48 -32.04
CA LYS A 258 39.31 10.38 -30.99
C LYS A 258 39.40 11.94 -31.17
N SER A 259 38.75 12.86 -30.40
CA SER A 259 37.47 12.95 -29.60
C SER A 259 37.23 14.38 -28.96
N VAL A 260 36.25 14.54 -28.03
CA VAL A 260 36.11 15.55 -26.91
C VAL A 260 35.27 16.86 -27.10
N VAL A 261 35.05 17.66 -26.03
CA VAL A 261 33.70 18.04 -25.49
C VAL A 261 33.61 19.22 -24.46
N LYS A 262 32.38 19.74 -24.14
CA LYS A 262 31.84 20.37 -22.87
C LYS A 262 31.66 21.92 -22.64
N ALA A 263 30.57 22.27 -21.90
CA ALA A 263 30.43 23.21 -20.72
C ALA A 263 29.95 24.70 -20.81
N ALA A 264 29.54 25.27 -19.64
CA ALA A 264 28.84 26.57 -19.34
C ALA A 264 29.21 27.17 -17.94
N PRO A 265 28.68 28.35 -17.49
CA PRO A 265 28.51 28.67 -16.03
C PRO A 265 27.33 29.63 -15.61
N ALA A 266 27.21 29.96 -14.30
CA ALA A 266 26.16 30.81 -13.62
C ALA A 266 26.77 31.81 -12.58
N ALA A 267 26.13 32.56 -11.64
CA ALA A 267 24.76 32.70 -11.05
C ALA A 267 24.59 34.05 -10.25
N GLY A 268 23.42 34.33 -9.62
CA GLY A 268 23.12 35.47 -8.68
C GLY A 268 21.64 35.50 -8.17
N GLY A 269 21.23 36.33 -7.17
CA GLY A 269 19.83 36.40 -6.65
C GLY A 269 19.53 37.41 -5.50
N GLY A 270 18.28 37.43 -4.97
CA GLY A 270 17.90 37.97 -3.64
C GLY A 270 16.83 39.10 -3.54
N ASP A 271 15.58 38.79 -3.15
CA ASP A 271 14.60 39.72 -2.52
C ASP A 271 13.46 39.02 -1.72
N SER A 272 12.91 39.69 -0.71
CA SER A 272 11.81 39.23 0.18
C SER A 272 10.54 40.10 0.14
N GLY A 273 10.17 40.65 -1.02
CA GLY A 273 8.92 41.41 -1.21
C GLY A 273 7.75 40.62 -1.80
N ASP A 274 7.85 40.25 -3.09
CA ASP A 274 6.70 39.76 -3.87
C ASP A 274 6.50 38.23 -3.81
N TRP A 275 5.21 37.84 -3.87
CA TRP A 275 4.68 36.48 -3.93
C TRP A 275 3.63 36.31 -5.07
N SER A 276 3.39 37.36 -5.87
CA SER A 276 2.46 37.35 -7.00
C SER A 276 2.95 36.46 -8.16
N ALA A 277 4.26 36.53 -8.45
CA ALA A 277 4.93 35.73 -9.48
C ALA A 277 5.19 34.27 -9.08
N VAL A 278 5.15 33.95 -7.78
CA VAL A 278 5.38 32.58 -7.28
C VAL A 278 4.09 31.75 -7.44
N PRO A 279 4.11 30.59 -8.12
CA PRO A 279 2.93 29.74 -8.25
C PRO A 279 2.53 29.16 -6.88
N GLY A 280 1.21 29.09 -6.64
CA GLY A 280 0.63 28.46 -5.44
C GLY A 280 0.15 27.05 -5.73
N THR A 281 0.45 26.12 -4.82
CA THR A 281 -0.12 24.77 -4.81
C THR A 281 -1.13 24.67 -3.68
N GLU A 282 -2.39 24.36 -4.01
CA GLU A 282 -3.38 24.04 -2.97
C GLU A 282 -3.08 22.66 -2.37
N VAL A 283 -2.90 22.65 -1.06
CA VAL A 283 -2.63 21.45 -0.27
C VAL A 283 -3.72 21.27 0.78
N VAL A 284 -4.54 20.23 0.63
CA VAL A 284 -5.53 19.86 1.64
C VAL A 284 -4.87 19.00 2.73
N LEU A 285 -4.75 19.58 3.92
CA LEU A 285 -4.44 18.89 5.17
C LEU A 285 -5.71 18.24 5.73
N PHE A 286 -5.59 17.06 6.32
CA PHE A 286 -6.72 16.38 6.97
C PHE A 286 -6.39 15.92 8.39
N TYR A 287 -7.42 15.70 9.20
CA TYR A 287 -7.29 15.19 10.55
C TYR A 287 -7.05 13.67 10.55
N PRO A 288 -5.92 13.17 11.09
CA PRO A 288 -5.56 11.74 11.02
C PRO A 288 -6.05 10.93 12.23
N GLY A 289 -6.52 11.58 13.30
CA GLY A 289 -7.00 10.92 14.52
C GLY A 289 -5.92 10.10 15.22
N GLN A 290 -5.98 8.78 15.04
CA GLN A 290 -5.11 7.75 15.60
C GLN A 290 -4.49 6.87 14.50
N ALA A 291 -4.61 7.24 13.21
CA ALA A 291 -4.04 6.50 12.09
C ALA A 291 -2.51 6.63 12.02
N SER A 292 -1.80 5.82 12.81
CA SER A 292 -0.33 5.64 12.77
C SER A 292 0.12 4.82 11.56
N ILE A 293 1.43 4.62 11.38
CA ILE A 293 1.97 3.71 10.36
C ILE A 293 1.50 2.27 10.58
N GLU A 294 1.43 1.78 11.82
CA GLU A 294 0.93 0.43 12.14
C GLU A 294 -0.54 0.28 11.77
N TRP A 295 -1.35 1.33 11.93
CA TRP A 295 -2.73 1.36 11.45
C TRP A 295 -2.81 1.31 9.92
N VAL A 296 -1.95 2.07 9.21
CA VAL A 296 -1.85 2.05 7.73
C VAL A 296 -1.38 0.68 7.22
N TYR A 297 -0.58 -0.03 8.02
CA TYR A 297 0.04 -1.33 7.71
C TYR A 297 -0.83 -2.54 8.08
N ASN A 298 -1.89 -2.34 8.87
CA ASN A 298 -2.81 -3.40 9.28
C ASN A 298 -4.02 -3.48 8.33
N GLY A 299 -4.17 -4.59 7.61
CA GLY A 299 -5.25 -4.80 6.62
C GLY A 299 -6.67 -4.81 7.21
N ARG A 300 -6.82 -5.09 8.51
CA ARG A 300 -8.10 -5.01 9.23
C ARG A 300 -8.55 -3.56 9.45
N ASP A 301 -7.60 -2.68 9.73
CA ASP A 301 -7.82 -1.26 9.99
C ASP A 301 -7.86 -0.46 8.68
N HIS A 302 -6.91 -0.71 7.79
CA HIS A 302 -6.69 0.01 6.53
C HIS A 302 -6.73 -0.92 5.30
N GLY A 303 -7.81 -0.82 4.51
CA GLY A 303 -7.97 -1.58 3.26
C GLY A 303 -7.00 -1.23 2.12
N GLY A 304 -6.02 -0.36 2.34
CA GLY A 304 -4.88 -0.15 1.43
C GLY A 304 -3.59 -0.83 1.87
N ALA A 305 -3.54 -1.45 3.07
CA ALA A 305 -2.31 -1.91 3.72
C ALA A 305 -1.42 -2.81 2.85
N ARG A 306 -2.00 -3.80 2.15
CA ARG A 306 -1.25 -4.70 1.24
C ARG A 306 -0.45 -3.93 0.19
N ALA A 307 -1.03 -2.87 -0.39
CA ALA A 307 -0.36 -2.09 -1.42
C ALA A 307 0.81 -1.27 -0.86
N VAL A 308 0.59 -0.60 0.28
CA VAL A 308 1.65 0.14 0.99
C VAL A 308 2.80 -0.81 1.38
N ARG A 309 2.49 -1.98 1.95
CA ARG A 309 3.49 -2.94 2.47
C ARG A 309 4.17 -3.85 1.46
N LYS A 310 3.60 -4.06 0.27
CA LYS A 310 4.14 -5.01 -0.73
C LYS A 310 4.58 -4.33 -2.04
N ILE A 311 4.26 -3.05 -2.24
CA ILE A 311 4.52 -2.27 -3.46
C ILE A 311 5.15 -0.89 -3.15
N ASN A 312 5.20 -0.47 -1.87
CA ASN A 312 5.60 0.88 -1.43
C ASN A 312 4.76 1.98 -2.09
N ASP A 313 3.46 1.72 -2.22
CA ASP A 313 2.50 2.63 -2.85
C ASP A 313 2.33 3.92 -2.03
N ARG A 314 2.67 5.06 -2.65
CA ARG A 314 2.51 6.41 -2.08
C ARG A 314 1.09 6.69 -1.61
N CYS A 315 0.91 7.30 -0.43
CA CYS A 315 -0.43 7.59 0.09
C CYS A 315 -1.19 8.56 -0.84
N ARG A 316 -0.50 9.53 -1.49
CA ARG A 316 -1.10 10.41 -2.52
C ARG A 316 -1.67 9.65 -3.71
N GLU A 317 -1.07 8.53 -4.09
CA GLU A 317 -1.51 7.79 -5.28
C GLU A 317 -2.90 7.17 -5.11
N CYS A 318 -3.30 6.91 -3.86
CA CYS A 318 -4.65 6.48 -3.48
C CYS A 318 -5.58 7.63 -3.08
N HIS A 319 -5.07 8.61 -2.34
CA HIS A 319 -5.90 9.53 -1.55
C HIS A 319 -5.86 11.00 -1.98
N LYS A 320 -5.13 11.38 -3.04
CA LYS A 320 -5.20 12.74 -3.62
C LYS A 320 -6.63 13.03 -4.14
N GLY A 321 -7.31 13.97 -3.50
CA GLY A 321 -8.73 14.30 -3.70
C GLY A 321 -9.69 13.62 -2.71
N GLU A 322 -9.20 12.74 -1.82
CA GLU A 322 -9.99 12.13 -0.74
C GLU A 322 -9.75 12.83 0.62
N GLU A 323 -8.73 13.71 0.77
CA GLU A 323 -8.26 14.23 2.07
C GLU A 323 -9.37 14.88 2.92
N ALA A 324 -10.16 15.78 2.35
CA ALA A 324 -11.25 16.45 3.07
C ALA A 324 -12.34 15.47 3.56
N ALA A 325 -12.64 14.44 2.76
CA ALA A 325 -13.62 13.41 3.08
C ALA A 325 -13.09 12.42 4.13
N MET A 326 -11.81 12.07 4.08
CA MET A 326 -11.15 11.31 5.15
C MET A 326 -11.18 12.09 6.47
N GLY A 327 -10.78 13.35 6.45
CA GLY A 327 -10.79 14.22 7.62
C GLY A 327 -12.17 14.33 8.28
N ALA A 328 -13.23 14.54 7.48
CA ALA A 328 -14.61 14.57 7.95
C ALA A 328 -15.06 13.24 8.60
N LYS A 329 -14.65 12.10 8.03
CA LYS A 329 -14.96 10.75 8.54
C LYS A 329 -14.19 10.39 9.82
N ILE A 330 -13.06 11.04 10.07
CA ILE A 330 -12.23 10.80 11.26
C ILE A 330 -12.68 11.70 12.41
N VAL A 331 -12.99 13.00 12.19
CA VAL A 331 -13.49 13.87 13.27
C VAL A 331 -14.87 13.47 13.81
N SER A 332 -15.67 12.74 13.03
CA SER A 332 -16.95 12.20 13.49
C SER A 332 -16.82 10.99 14.43
N GLY A 333 -15.61 10.41 14.58
CA GLY A 333 -15.39 9.16 15.30
C GLY A 333 -15.80 7.90 14.53
N GLU A 334 -16.27 8.00 13.29
CA GLU A 334 -16.70 6.82 12.50
C GLU A 334 -15.50 5.92 12.12
N LYS A 335 -14.29 6.49 12.03
CA LYS A 335 -13.07 5.72 11.76
C LYS A 335 -11.82 6.39 12.35
N ALA A 336 -10.94 5.58 12.93
CA ALA A 336 -9.60 5.97 13.40
C ALA A 336 -9.55 7.11 14.45
N GLU A 337 -10.62 7.33 15.21
CA GLU A 337 -10.64 8.26 16.34
C GLU A 337 -11.57 7.70 17.42
N SER A 338 -11.03 7.38 18.59
CA SER A 338 -11.82 6.89 19.74
C SER A 338 -12.30 8.01 20.67
N THR A 339 -11.74 9.22 20.55
CA THR A 339 -12.10 10.40 21.37
C THR A 339 -12.28 11.63 20.47
N PRO A 340 -13.35 11.70 19.66
CA PRO A 340 -13.60 12.83 18.77
C PRO A 340 -13.84 14.13 19.55
N ILE A 341 -13.36 15.25 19.02
CA ILE A 341 -13.55 16.58 19.59
C ILE A 341 -14.76 17.22 18.90
N PRO A 342 -15.87 17.52 19.61
CA PRO A 342 -17.04 18.15 19.01
C PRO A 342 -16.67 19.46 18.30
N GLY A 343 -17.16 19.66 17.07
CA GLY A 343 -16.92 20.88 16.28
C GLY A 343 -15.56 20.97 15.59
N LYS A 344 -14.56 20.14 15.92
CA LYS A 344 -13.22 20.22 15.30
C LYS A 344 -13.31 20.03 13.78
N ARG A 345 -12.77 20.99 13.00
CA ARG A 345 -12.74 20.90 11.54
C ARG A 345 -12.00 19.65 11.06
N GLY A 346 -12.53 18.98 10.03
CA GLY A 346 -11.94 17.76 9.48
C GLY A 346 -10.70 17.99 8.62
N SER A 347 -10.59 19.16 7.97
CA SER A 347 -9.51 19.48 7.03
C SER A 347 -9.19 20.97 7.00
N ILE A 348 -8.04 21.31 6.42
CA ILE A 348 -7.55 22.68 6.19
C ILE A 348 -7.07 22.77 4.73
N PRO A 349 -7.65 23.61 3.88
CA PRO A 349 -7.03 23.98 2.60
C PRO A 349 -5.90 24.98 2.86
N VAL A 350 -4.71 24.72 2.32
CA VAL A 350 -3.51 25.55 2.49
C VAL A 350 -2.95 25.92 1.11
N ASP A 351 -2.83 27.21 0.80
CA ASP A 351 -1.99 27.68 -0.32
C ASP A 351 -0.52 27.57 0.11
N VAL A 352 0.26 26.77 -0.62
CA VAL A 352 1.70 26.61 -0.42
C VAL A 352 2.44 27.25 -1.58
N LYS A 353 3.30 28.22 -1.26
CA LYS A 353 4.21 28.87 -2.21
C LYS A 353 5.65 28.64 -1.76
N ALA A 354 6.53 28.30 -2.68
CA ALA A 354 7.93 28.00 -2.41
C ALA A 354 8.82 28.78 -3.36
N LYS A 355 9.85 29.45 -2.83
CA LYS A 355 10.87 30.14 -3.63
C LYS A 355 12.27 30.00 -3.05
N HIS A 356 13.30 30.24 -3.87
CA HIS A 356 14.68 30.36 -3.41
C HIS A 356 15.42 31.51 -4.10
N ASP A 357 16.38 32.11 -3.38
CA ASP A 357 17.31 33.12 -3.92
C ASP A 357 18.60 32.49 -4.50
N GLY A 358 18.90 31.25 -4.10
CA GLY A 358 20.13 30.51 -4.43
C GLY A 358 21.00 30.16 -3.22
N GLU A 359 20.74 30.76 -2.06
CA GLU A 359 21.33 30.44 -0.75
C GLU A 359 20.29 29.88 0.23
N ASN A 360 19.05 30.33 0.14
CA ASN A 360 17.94 30.06 1.06
C ASN A 360 16.69 29.54 0.34
N LEU A 361 15.97 28.64 1.00
CA LEU A 361 14.59 28.26 0.70
C LEU A 361 13.64 29.08 1.58
N THR A 362 12.70 29.80 0.97
CA THR A 362 11.56 30.42 1.65
C THR A 362 10.26 29.71 1.26
N LEU A 363 9.56 29.19 2.27
CA LEU A 363 8.22 28.64 2.13
C LEU A 363 7.19 29.59 2.76
N ARG A 364 6.06 29.78 2.06
CA ARG A 364 4.87 30.49 2.53
C ARG A 364 3.69 29.53 2.54
N PHE A 365 2.92 29.58 3.63
CA PHE A 365 1.71 28.79 3.85
C PHE A 365 0.58 29.75 4.23
N GLU A 366 -0.56 29.69 3.53
CA GLU A 366 -1.74 30.50 3.84
C GLU A 366 -2.99 29.63 3.98
N TRP A 367 -3.75 29.80 5.06
CA TRP A 367 -4.99 29.05 5.29
C TRP A 367 -6.03 29.85 6.09
N PRO A 368 -7.35 29.57 5.94
CA PRO A 368 -8.38 30.20 6.75
C PRO A 368 -8.29 29.75 8.21
N ASP A 369 -8.38 30.71 9.14
CA ASP A 369 -8.67 30.44 10.56
C ASP A 369 -10.12 29.94 10.72
N ALA A 370 -10.40 29.21 11.80
CA ALA A 370 -11.70 28.58 12.05
C ALA A 370 -12.38 29.06 13.35
N GLY A 371 -11.82 30.05 14.03
CA GLY A 371 -12.18 30.39 15.40
C GLY A 371 -11.66 29.37 16.41
N HIS A 372 -12.12 29.48 17.66
CA HIS A 372 -11.74 28.56 18.72
C HIS A 372 -12.86 27.55 19.05
N THR A 373 -12.53 26.26 19.07
CA THR A 373 -13.41 25.17 19.48
C THR A 373 -12.95 24.60 20.83
N PRO A 374 -13.63 24.90 21.95
CA PRO A 374 -13.19 24.44 23.28
C PRO A 374 -13.10 22.91 23.39
N VAL A 375 -11.91 22.42 23.75
CA VAL A 375 -11.61 21.00 23.90
C VAL A 375 -12.14 20.48 25.24
N PRO A 376 -13.04 19.48 25.29
CA PRO A 376 -13.69 19.04 26.55
C PRO A 376 -12.77 18.46 27.63
N PHE A 377 -11.52 18.12 27.28
CA PHE A 377 -10.54 17.47 28.16
C PHE A 377 -9.28 18.32 28.42
N ALA A 378 -9.32 19.61 28.10
CA ALA A 378 -8.24 20.56 28.39
C ALA A 378 -8.75 21.71 29.27
N ASP A 379 -8.01 22.06 30.32
CA ASP A 379 -8.37 23.18 31.19
C ASP A 379 -8.40 24.49 30.40
N GLY A 380 -9.49 25.26 30.56
CA GLY A 380 -9.73 26.46 29.75
C GLY A 380 -10.00 26.19 28.27
N GLY A 381 -10.23 24.93 27.87
CA GLY A 381 -10.58 24.52 26.50
C GLY A 381 -9.41 24.47 25.50
N LYS A 382 -8.17 24.77 25.91
CA LYS A 382 -7.00 24.91 25.02
C LYS A 382 -5.90 23.92 25.41
N MET A 383 -5.41 23.11 24.46
CA MET A 383 -4.34 22.13 24.73
C MET A 383 -2.95 22.77 24.80
N ASP A 384 -2.77 23.91 24.15
CA ASP A 384 -1.55 24.71 24.12
C ASP A 384 -1.96 26.20 24.14
N PRO A 385 -2.26 26.77 25.32
CA PRO A 385 -2.83 28.12 25.44
C PRO A 385 -1.93 29.23 24.88
N GLU A 386 -0.61 29.00 24.83
CA GLU A 386 0.39 29.91 24.28
C GLU A 386 0.35 29.98 22.75
N ASN A 387 0.02 28.88 22.07
CA ASN A 387 0.18 28.75 20.62
C ASN A 387 -1.14 28.40 19.92
N GLN A 388 -1.86 29.42 19.43
CA GLN A 388 -3.05 29.23 18.59
C GLN A 388 -2.76 28.35 17.38
N ILE A 389 -1.62 28.57 16.71
CA ILE A 389 -1.13 27.69 15.64
C ILE A 389 0.34 27.29 15.83
N LYS A 390 0.68 26.08 15.36
CA LYS A 390 2.06 25.64 15.12
C LYS A 390 2.10 24.93 13.77
N LEU A 391 3.01 25.35 12.91
CA LEU A 391 3.27 24.71 11.61
C LEU A 391 4.58 23.93 11.71
N ALA A 392 4.55 22.64 11.40
CA ALA A 392 5.71 21.75 11.38
C ALA A 392 5.91 21.19 9.97
N VAL A 393 7.12 21.28 9.42
CA VAL A 393 7.48 20.83 8.07
C VAL A 393 8.65 19.85 8.16
N MET A 394 8.52 18.70 7.50
CA MET A 394 9.54 17.65 7.40
C MET A 394 10.07 17.54 5.99
N PHE A 395 11.36 17.20 5.88
CA PHE A 395 12.03 16.84 4.63
C PHE A 395 12.80 15.52 4.77
N ASP A 396 12.90 14.83 3.65
CA ASP A 396 13.71 13.62 3.41
C ASP A 396 14.28 13.75 1.98
N ASP A 397 15.51 13.29 1.76
CA ASP A 397 16.21 13.27 0.47
C ASP A 397 16.26 11.86 -0.15
N GLU A 398 15.20 11.08 0.13
CA GLU A 398 15.02 9.66 -0.19
C GLU A 398 15.99 8.70 0.50
N ALA A 399 16.79 9.18 1.47
CA ALA A 399 17.62 8.35 2.36
C ALA A 399 16.79 7.49 3.33
N VAL A 400 15.54 7.86 3.62
CA VAL A 400 14.63 7.08 4.47
C VAL A 400 13.58 6.39 3.58
N GLU A 401 13.73 5.09 3.33
CA GLU A 401 12.87 4.33 2.39
C GLU A 401 11.36 4.57 2.65
N MET A 402 10.95 4.52 3.91
CA MET A 402 9.56 4.71 4.30
C MET A 402 9.07 6.15 4.15
N ALA A 403 9.94 7.14 4.25
CA ALA A 403 9.59 8.54 4.01
C ALA A 403 9.23 8.73 2.52
N GLY A 404 9.96 8.10 1.60
CA GLY A 404 9.72 8.19 0.15
C GLY A 404 8.28 7.88 -0.28
N PHE A 405 7.52 7.07 0.49
CA PHE A 405 6.11 6.75 0.21
C PHE A 405 5.08 7.10 1.30
N ALA A 406 5.49 7.27 2.57
CA ALA A 406 4.60 7.64 3.68
C ALA A 406 4.88 9.04 4.26
N GLY A 407 5.98 9.68 3.87
CA GLY A 407 6.43 10.98 4.37
C GLY A 407 6.44 11.04 5.90
N CYS A 408 5.75 12.02 6.47
CA CYS A 408 5.66 12.21 7.92
C CYS A 408 4.94 11.09 8.71
N TRP A 409 4.26 10.14 8.04
CA TRP A 409 3.77 8.90 8.68
C TRP A 409 4.89 7.91 8.99
N ALA A 410 6.01 7.93 8.25
CA ALA A 410 7.19 7.13 8.57
C ALA A 410 7.70 7.38 10.00
N THR A 411 7.31 8.50 10.61
CA THR A 411 7.65 8.82 12.01
C THR A 411 6.47 8.81 12.99
N CYS A 412 5.35 8.16 12.67
CA CYS A 412 4.11 8.25 13.45
C CYS A 412 3.63 6.87 13.93
N HIS A 413 3.79 6.59 15.23
CA HIS A 413 3.63 5.24 15.80
C HIS A 413 2.49 5.14 16.80
N HIS A 414 1.85 3.97 16.90
CA HIS A 414 0.72 3.73 17.81
C HIS A 414 1.09 3.79 19.30
N ASP A 415 2.38 3.65 19.62
CA ASP A 415 2.97 3.84 20.96
C ASP A 415 3.49 5.26 21.23
N SER A 416 3.38 6.18 20.27
CA SER A 416 3.66 7.60 20.53
C SER A 416 2.71 8.17 21.57
N ARG A 417 3.18 9.09 22.42
CA ARG A 417 2.35 9.71 23.47
C ARG A 417 0.99 10.23 22.96
N TYR A 418 -0.06 9.98 23.74
CA TYR A 418 -1.49 10.23 23.44
C TYR A 418 -2.10 9.35 22.33
N MET A 419 -1.37 8.39 21.76
CA MET A 419 -1.91 7.33 20.89
C MET A 419 -2.35 6.10 21.72
N PRO A 420 -3.20 5.20 21.19
CA PRO A 420 -3.83 4.13 21.98
C PRO A 420 -2.89 3.13 22.67
N ASP A 421 -1.75 2.80 22.03
CA ASP A 421 -0.81 1.77 22.51
C ASP A 421 0.39 2.39 23.27
N ALA A 422 0.30 3.67 23.66
CA ALA A 422 1.35 4.40 24.34
C ALA A 422 1.74 3.77 25.70
N PRO A 423 3.05 3.63 26.01
CA PRO A 423 3.49 3.02 27.26
C PRO A 423 3.08 3.87 28.47
N LYS A 424 2.68 3.15 29.52
CA LYS A 424 2.28 3.72 30.81
C LYS A 424 3.49 4.23 31.60
N ALA A 425 3.25 5.08 32.60
CA ALA A 425 4.28 5.76 33.36
C ALA A 425 5.22 4.80 34.13
N ASP A 426 4.72 3.64 34.57
CA ASP A 426 5.51 2.55 35.16
C ASP A 426 6.46 1.90 34.15
N ALA A 427 5.99 1.61 32.93
CA ALA A 427 6.83 1.08 31.86
C ALA A 427 7.90 2.09 31.41
N LEU A 428 7.57 3.39 31.38
CA LEU A 428 8.52 4.47 31.07
C LEU A 428 9.57 4.65 32.18
N ALA A 429 9.17 4.62 33.46
CA ALA A 429 10.09 4.68 34.59
C ALA A 429 10.99 3.43 34.68
N GLY A 430 10.48 2.27 34.27
CA GLY A 430 11.22 1.01 34.20
C GLY A 430 12.16 0.86 32.99
N ALA A 431 12.29 1.87 32.12
CA ALA A 431 13.07 1.78 30.88
C ALA A 431 14.59 1.63 31.10
N GLY A 432 15.11 1.97 32.29
CA GLY A 432 16.53 1.84 32.63
C GLY A 432 17.44 2.56 31.63
N ALA A 433 18.47 1.86 31.14
CA ALA A 433 19.47 2.40 30.20
C ALA A 433 18.89 2.97 28.89
N LEU A 434 17.64 2.68 28.54
CA LEU A 434 16.99 3.31 27.39
C LEU A 434 16.75 4.81 27.60
N ALA A 435 16.53 5.24 28.85
CA ALA A 435 16.32 6.64 29.19
C ALA A 435 17.60 7.50 29.04
N ASP A 436 18.78 6.87 29.05
CA ASP A 436 20.06 7.52 28.76
C ASP A 436 20.26 7.80 27.26
N VAL A 437 19.52 7.10 26.39
CA VAL A 437 19.61 7.19 24.92
C VAL A 437 18.46 8.01 24.32
N ILE A 438 17.24 7.85 24.84
CA ILE A 438 16.03 8.57 24.38
C ILE A 438 15.29 9.27 25.52
N ASN A 439 14.83 10.50 25.27
CA ASN A 439 14.09 11.27 26.27
C ASN A 439 12.65 10.73 26.41
N LEU A 440 12.40 10.03 27.51
CA LEU A 440 11.11 9.44 27.86
C LEU A 440 10.29 10.26 28.87
N LYS A 441 10.80 11.41 29.35
CA LYS A 441 10.17 12.24 30.41
C LYS A 441 8.73 12.61 30.08
N ASP A 442 8.50 13.03 28.85
CA ASP A 442 7.19 13.47 28.35
C ASP A 442 6.49 12.33 27.56
N GLY A 443 6.86 11.07 27.80
CA GLY A 443 6.47 9.91 27.00
C GLY A 443 7.11 9.86 25.60
N VAL A 444 6.94 8.71 24.94
CA VAL A 444 7.49 8.40 23.61
C VAL A 444 7.11 9.48 22.59
N THR A 445 8.11 9.95 21.84
CA THR A 445 7.91 10.93 20.75
C THR A 445 7.98 10.26 19.38
N LYS A 446 8.00 11.04 18.29
CA LYS A 446 8.22 10.50 16.95
C LYS A 446 9.62 9.86 16.85
N TYR A 447 9.74 8.73 16.16
CA TYR A 447 10.99 8.02 15.84
C TYR A 447 10.90 7.44 14.42
N LEU A 448 11.96 6.86 13.86
CA LEU A 448 11.94 6.15 12.56
C LEU A 448 12.02 4.62 12.76
N PRO A 449 11.40 3.79 11.91
CA PRO A 449 11.50 2.34 12.00
C PRO A 449 12.92 1.80 11.99
N ASP A 450 13.79 2.41 11.19
CA ASP A 450 15.19 2.02 11.00
C ASP A 450 16.01 2.15 12.28
N SER A 451 15.50 2.90 13.27
CA SER A 451 16.08 3.01 14.61
C SER A 451 15.65 1.90 15.59
N ARG A 452 15.09 0.79 15.11
CA ARG A 452 14.58 -0.32 15.94
C ARG A 452 14.93 -1.70 15.39
N SER A 453 15.12 -2.66 16.28
CA SER A 453 15.47 -4.05 15.97
C SER A 453 14.26 -4.93 15.62
N GLU A 454 13.06 -4.59 16.10
CA GLU A 454 11.81 -5.29 15.76
C GLU A 454 10.59 -4.35 15.86
N PHE A 455 9.47 -4.72 15.22
CA PHE A 455 8.22 -3.95 15.22
C PHE A 455 6.98 -4.83 15.34
N GLU A 456 6.03 -4.43 16.19
CA GLU A 456 4.69 -5.01 16.24
C GLU A 456 3.70 -4.12 15.46
N TYR A 457 3.55 -4.38 14.16
CA TYR A 457 2.60 -3.65 13.30
C TYR A 457 1.14 -4.07 13.47
N LYS A 458 0.86 -5.27 14.01
CA LYS A 458 -0.48 -5.89 13.94
C LYS A 458 -1.28 -5.73 15.23
N GLY A 459 -0.61 -5.80 16.38
CA GLY A 459 -1.26 -5.79 17.70
C GLY A 459 -2.02 -7.08 17.99
N LYS A 460 -1.64 -8.20 17.34
CA LYS A 460 -2.36 -9.49 17.44
C LYS A 460 -2.46 -9.93 18.90
N ASN A 461 -3.64 -10.42 19.29
CA ASN A 461 -4.00 -10.81 20.65
C ASN A 461 -3.89 -9.68 21.71
N GLY A 462 -3.99 -8.41 21.30
CA GLY A 462 -3.96 -7.27 22.23
C GLY A 462 -2.56 -6.86 22.67
N LYS A 463 -1.52 -7.26 21.92
CA LYS A 463 -0.18 -6.66 22.06
C LYS A 463 -0.22 -5.16 21.73
N PRO A 464 0.49 -4.29 22.46
CA PRO A 464 0.74 -2.92 22.04
C PRO A 464 1.47 -2.89 20.69
N ARG A 465 1.07 -1.99 19.78
CA ARG A 465 1.73 -1.77 18.49
C ARG A 465 2.86 -0.75 18.59
N GLY A 466 3.83 -0.86 17.69
CA GLY A 466 5.04 -0.03 17.66
C GLY A 466 6.27 -0.80 18.13
N ALA A 467 7.24 -0.06 18.66
CA ALA A 467 8.60 -0.52 18.92
C ALA A 467 9.39 0.37 19.92
N TRP A 468 8.76 1.22 20.73
CA TRP A 468 9.46 2.27 21.50
C TRP A 468 10.64 1.79 22.34
N ASN A 469 10.57 0.56 22.89
CA ASN A 469 11.62 -0.02 23.73
C ASN A 469 12.63 -0.92 22.99
N LYS A 470 12.62 -0.92 21.65
CA LYS A 470 13.37 -1.85 20.79
C LYS A 470 14.50 -1.17 20.02
N LEU A 471 15.26 -0.28 20.66
CA LEU A 471 16.42 0.35 20.02
C LEU A 471 17.37 -0.71 19.42
N ILE A 472 17.98 -0.39 18.29
CA ILE A 472 19.23 -1.05 17.87
C ILE A 472 20.40 -0.50 18.71
N ASP A 473 21.61 -1.03 18.54
CA ASP A 473 22.75 -0.52 19.32
C ASP A 473 23.23 0.86 18.88
N LYS A 474 24.14 1.45 19.66
CA LYS A 474 24.63 2.82 19.41
C LYS A 474 25.46 2.92 18.13
N ALA A 475 26.27 1.92 17.78
CA ALA A 475 27.12 1.97 16.60
C ALA A 475 26.27 1.96 15.32
N ASP A 476 25.27 1.08 15.25
CA ASP A 476 24.29 1.10 14.15
C ASP A 476 23.51 2.43 14.11
N MET A 477 23.17 2.99 15.27
CA MET A 477 22.44 4.26 15.34
C MET A 477 23.24 5.47 14.85
N ASP A 478 24.52 5.56 15.19
CA ASP A 478 25.37 6.64 14.73
C ASP A 478 25.76 6.41 13.25
N ALA A 479 25.93 5.16 12.79
CA ALA A 479 26.12 4.84 11.38
C ALA A 479 24.92 5.23 10.49
N LEU A 480 23.68 5.05 10.96
CA LEU A 480 22.49 5.53 10.23
C LEU A 480 22.44 7.06 10.12
N ARG A 481 22.92 7.80 11.14
CA ARG A 481 23.06 9.27 11.04
C ARG A 481 24.11 9.69 10.03
N GLU A 482 25.25 9.01 10.00
CA GLU A 482 26.33 9.28 9.04
C GLU A 482 25.90 9.01 7.59
N GLN A 483 24.98 8.06 7.39
CA GLN A 483 24.36 7.75 6.10
C GLN A 483 23.21 8.70 5.69
N GLY A 484 22.82 9.65 6.56
CA GLY A 484 21.73 10.59 6.27
C GLY A 484 20.32 10.08 6.61
N ALA A 485 20.17 8.87 7.17
CA ALA A 485 18.87 8.29 7.49
C ALA A 485 18.22 8.97 8.71
N PHE A 486 17.60 10.13 8.49
CA PHE A 486 16.80 10.88 9.44
C PHE A 486 15.76 11.75 8.71
N MET A 487 14.65 12.08 9.37
CA MET A 487 13.82 13.19 8.88
C MET A 487 14.39 14.51 9.39
N ASP A 488 14.62 15.49 8.51
CA ASP A 488 14.74 16.90 8.91
C ASP A 488 13.35 17.41 9.36
N LEU A 489 13.30 18.25 10.38
CA LEU A 489 12.09 18.83 10.92
C LEU A 489 12.33 20.28 11.37
N MET A 490 11.60 21.21 10.76
CA MET A 490 11.45 22.59 11.24
C MET A 490 10.04 22.86 11.76
N ARG A 491 9.88 23.72 12.77
CA ARG A 491 8.58 24.07 13.37
C ARG A 491 8.47 25.53 13.80
N PHE A 492 7.45 26.22 13.30
CA PHE A 492 7.01 27.53 13.77
C PHE A 492 6.02 27.41 14.95
N LYS A 493 6.05 28.41 15.85
CA LYS A 493 5.17 28.55 17.02
C LYS A 493 4.59 29.97 17.07
N SER A 494 3.26 30.12 17.08
CA SER A 494 2.65 31.46 17.09
C SER A 494 2.85 32.24 18.39
N GLY A 495 3.07 31.57 19.53
CA GLY A 495 3.20 32.23 20.83
C GLY A 495 4.58 32.82 21.11
N SER A 496 5.63 32.31 20.46
CA SER A 496 7.01 32.80 20.60
C SER A 496 7.58 33.43 19.33
N GLU A 497 6.82 33.39 18.22
CA GLU A 497 7.19 33.82 16.86
C GLU A 497 8.56 33.27 16.37
N LYS A 498 8.99 32.12 16.89
CA LYS A 498 10.31 31.52 16.60
C LYS A 498 10.20 30.19 15.87
N ALA A 499 11.24 29.91 15.08
CA ALA A 499 11.47 28.61 14.47
C ALA A 499 12.29 27.70 15.40
N GLU A 500 11.86 26.44 15.49
CA GLU A 500 12.65 25.32 15.98
C GLU A 500 13.15 24.51 14.77
N SER A 501 14.31 23.88 14.90
CA SER A 501 14.88 22.92 13.94
C SER A 501 15.43 21.70 14.66
N GLY A 502 15.56 20.59 13.94
CA GLY A 502 16.19 19.38 14.42
C GLY A 502 15.81 18.20 13.53
N SER A 503 15.89 16.99 14.07
CA SER A 503 15.68 15.76 13.29
C SER A 503 14.97 14.66 14.06
N ILE A 504 14.50 13.65 13.31
CA ILE A 504 13.91 12.43 13.87
C ILE A 504 14.72 11.22 13.39
N LEU A 505 15.22 10.44 14.36
CA LEU A 505 15.71 9.08 14.17
C LEU A 505 15.24 8.22 15.36
N ALA A 506 16.07 7.97 16.38
CA ALA A 506 15.64 7.24 17.59
C ALA A 506 14.51 7.93 18.38
N GLN A 507 14.45 9.25 18.29
CA GLN A 507 13.51 10.18 18.94
C GLN A 507 13.46 11.49 18.13
N ARG A 508 12.47 12.35 18.39
CA ARG A 508 12.42 13.70 17.83
C ARG A 508 13.24 14.67 18.66
N LEU A 509 14.31 15.19 18.09
CA LEU A 509 15.10 16.28 18.64
C LEU A 509 14.65 17.60 18.00
N LEU A 510 14.37 18.61 18.83
CA LEU A 510 14.08 19.98 18.39
C LEU A 510 14.72 20.99 19.35
N LYS A 511 15.28 22.06 18.78
CA LYS A 511 15.82 23.23 19.50
C LYS A 511 15.44 24.49 18.71
N TYR A 512 15.39 25.66 19.35
CA TYR A 512 15.33 26.91 18.60
C TYR A 512 16.57 27.05 17.70
N ALA A 513 16.40 27.60 16.50
CA ALA A 513 17.44 27.65 15.48
C ALA A 513 17.70 29.09 15.01
N ASP A 514 18.91 29.59 15.24
CA ASP A 514 19.30 30.97 14.91
C ASP A 514 19.42 31.21 13.40
N ASN A 515 19.53 30.12 12.61
CA ASN A 515 19.63 30.15 11.16
C ASN A 515 18.32 29.81 10.42
N ILE A 516 17.18 29.68 11.12
CA ILE A 516 15.87 29.58 10.47
C ILE A 516 15.02 30.77 10.95
N SER A 517 14.65 31.66 10.03
CA SER A 517 13.68 32.72 10.34
C SER A 517 12.27 32.21 10.07
N ALA A 518 11.31 32.62 10.90
CA ALA A 518 9.91 32.36 10.67
C ALA A 518 9.05 33.50 11.22
N SER A 519 7.90 33.72 10.59
CA SER A 519 6.92 34.73 11.00
C SER A 519 5.52 34.23 10.69
N GLY A 520 4.57 34.51 11.59
CA GLY A 520 3.15 34.20 11.38
C GLY A 520 2.29 35.42 11.62
N SER A 521 1.25 35.62 10.83
CA SER A 521 0.25 36.68 11.08
C SER A 521 -1.15 36.23 10.69
N LEU A 522 -2.13 36.58 11.50
CA LEU A 522 -3.56 36.44 11.22
C LEU A 522 -4.11 37.76 10.68
N LYS A 523 -4.54 37.77 9.42
CA LYS A 523 -5.16 38.94 8.74
C LYS A 523 -6.35 38.49 7.92
N ASP A 524 -7.43 39.26 7.92
CA ASP A 524 -8.63 39.02 7.10
C ASP A 524 -9.20 37.59 7.21
N GLY A 525 -9.14 37.00 8.41
CA GLY A 525 -9.58 35.63 8.70
C GLY A 525 -8.64 34.53 8.21
N LYS A 526 -7.42 34.86 7.76
CA LYS A 526 -6.41 33.90 7.29
C LYS A 526 -5.12 33.99 8.08
N TRP A 527 -4.56 32.84 8.43
CA TRP A 527 -3.15 32.74 8.81
C TRP A 527 -2.28 32.77 7.55
N THR A 528 -1.22 33.57 7.60
CA THR A 528 -0.05 33.43 6.72
C THR A 528 1.15 33.11 7.60
N VAL A 529 1.87 32.03 7.33
CA VAL A 529 3.16 31.70 7.94
C VAL A 529 4.23 31.63 6.85
N ILE A 530 5.35 32.30 7.09
CA ILE A 530 6.54 32.24 6.23
C ILE A 530 7.68 31.64 7.05
N ILE A 531 8.44 30.72 6.47
CA ILE A 531 9.64 30.11 7.05
C ILE A 531 10.77 30.17 6.03
N THR A 532 11.94 30.67 6.41
CA THR A 532 13.15 30.66 5.58
C THR A 532 14.26 29.87 6.24
N ARG A 533 14.86 28.93 5.51
CA ARG A 533 16.06 28.16 5.91
C ARG A 533 17.12 28.23 4.82
N PRO A 534 18.42 28.10 5.11
CA PRO A 534 19.45 27.83 4.10
C PRO A 534 19.08 26.61 3.25
N LEU A 535 19.44 26.62 1.96
CA LEU A 535 19.33 25.44 1.09
C LEU A 535 20.28 24.34 1.58
N LYS A 536 21.54 24.70 1.82
CA LYS A 536 22.56 23.82 2.40
C LYS A 536 22.44 23.77 3.92
N ALA A 537 22.35 22.58 4.50
CA ALA A 537 22.30 22.40 5.94
C ALA A 537 23.64 22.76 6.60
N ASP A 538 23.57 23.44 7.75
CA ASP A 538 24.74 23.87 8.55
C ASP A 538 25.03 22.96 9.75
N LYS A 539 24.10 22.04 10.06
CA LYS A 539 24.13 21.16 11.24
C LYS A 539 23.83 19.70 10.84
N PRO A 540 24.45 18.70 11.50
CA PRO A 540 24.06 17.31 11.34
C PRO A 540 22.57 17.11 11.67
N GLY A 541 21.84 16.37 10.84
CA GLY A 541 20.40 16.20 10.96
C GLY A 541 19.54 17.16 10.12
N GLY A 542 20.14 18.03 9.30
CA GLY A 542 19.42 18.84 8.30
C GLY A 542 19.63 18.32 6.88
N VAL A 543 18.59 18.35 6.04
CA VAL A 543 18.65 17.96 4.62
C VAL A 543 19.18 19.13 3.78
N SER A 544 20.14 18.87 2.89
CA SER A 544 20.60 19.88 1.93
C SER A 544 19.80 19.79 0.63
N ILE A 545 19.16 20.90 0.25
CA ILE A 545 18.27 21.00 -0.91
C ILE A 545 19.05 21.57 -2.10
N GLU A 546 19.15 20.79 -3.16
CA GLU A 546 20.01 21.03 -4.33
C GLU A 546 19.21 20.92 -5.64
N ALA A 547 19.66 21.61 -6.69
CA ALA A 547 19.00 21.57 -7.99
C ALA A 547 19.16 20.20 -8.67
N GLY A 548 18.07 19.69 -9.27
CA GLY A 548 18.06 18.39 -9.94
C GLY A 548 17.96 17.17 -9.00
N LYS A 549 17.61 17.38 -7.72
CA LYS A 549 17.22 16.33 -6.77
C LYS A 549 15.76 16.47 -6.36
N THR A 550 15.10 15.34 -6.19
CA THR A 550 13.73 15.24 -5.66
C THR A 550 13.77 14.99 -4.15
N TYR A 551 12.93 15.71 -3.41
CA TYR A 551 12.83 15.62 -1.95
C TYR A 551 11.41 15.24 -1.53
N THR A 552 11.25 14.46 -0.47
CA THR A 552 9.94 14.20 0.12
C THR A 552 9.61 15.27 1.16
N MET A 553 8.60 16.10 0.89
CA MET A 553 8.08 17.10 1.81
C MET A 553 6.76 16.64 2.44
N GLY A 554 6.60 16.85 3.75
CA GLY A 554 5.31 16.68 4.43
C GLY A 554 5.17 17.65 5.58
N PHE A 555 3.97 18.19 5.83
CA PHE A 555 3.76 19.17 6.88
C PHE A 555 2.45 18.95 7.66
N ALA A 556 2.44 19.48 8.88
CA ALA A 556 1.35 19.37 9.82
C ALA A 556 1.08 20.72 10.49
N ILE A 557 -0.20 21.01 10.70
CA ILE A 557 -0.66 22.20 11.42
C ILE A 557 -1.38 21.74 12.68
N HIS A 558 -0.82 22.07 13.84
CA HIS A 558 -1.63 22.22 15.05
C HIS A 558 -2.37 23.54 14.91
N ASP A 559 -3.67 23.45 14.67
CA ASP A 559 -4.59 24.57 14.59
C ASP A 559 -5.39 24.67 15.90
N ASP A 560 -6.10 25.79 16.13
CA ASP A 560 -7.07 25.92 17.23
C ASP A 560 -6.52 25.50 18.61
N TYR A 561 -5.34 26.03 18.98
CA TYR A 561 -4.66 25.75 20.25
C TYR A 561 -4.44 24.25 20.55
N THR A 562 -4.46 23.38 19.53
CA THR A 562 -4.31 21.93 19.72
C THR A 562 -2.86 21.49 19.90
N SER A 563 -2.65 20.29 20.43
CA SER A 563 -1.32 19.73 20.69
C SER A 563 -1.29 18.21 20.42
N ALA A 564 -0.14 17.57 20.66
CA ALA A 564 0.06 16.14 20.49
C ALA A 564 -0.45 15.59 19.12
N ARG A 565 -1.29 14.54 19.13
CA ARG A 565 -1.85 13.94 17.91
C ARG A 565 -2.98 14.76 17.25
N PHE A 566 -3.47 15.82 17.89
CA PHE A 566 -4.69 16.52 17.47
C PHE A 566 -4.50 17.55 16.33
N HIS A 567 -3.44 17.39 15.54
CA HIS A 567 -3.10 18.23 14.38
C HIS A 567 -3.80 17.76 13.10
N HIS A 568 -3.73 18.58 12.05
CA HIS A 568 -3.99 18.17 10.67
C HIS A 568 -2.67 17.96 9.93
N VAL A 569 -2.66 17.11 8.90
CA VAL A 569 -1.43 16.65 8.24
C VAL A 569 -1.63 16.46 6.73
N SER A 570 -0.57 16.74 5.95
CA SER A 570 -0.53 16.51 4.49
C SER A 570 -0.08 15.07 4.19
N LEU A 571 -0.69 14.43 3.19
CA LEU A 571 -0.02 13.33 2.48
C LEU A 571 1.27 13.84 1.83
N GLU A 572 2.25 12.94 1.66
CA GLU A 572 3.62 13.21 1.20
C GLU A 572 3.66 13.86 -0.19
N TYR A 573 4.42 14.95 -0.34
CA TYR A 573 4.65 15.65 -1.61
C TYR A 573 6.07 15.42 -2.11
N LYS A 574 6.28 15.49 -3.42
CA LYS A 574 7.61 15.61 -4.03
C LYS A 574 7.94 17.07 -4.36
N LEU A 575 9.04 17.56 -3.79
CA LEU A 575 9.55 18.92 -3.90
C LEU A 575 10.85 18.95 -4.70
N GLU A 576 10.98 19.91 -5.60
CA GLU A 576 12.18 20.13 -6.42
C GLU A 576 12.45 21.62 -6.63
N LEU A 577 13.71 22.00 -6.85
CA LEU A 577 14.08 23.35 -7.27
C LEU A 577 13.89 23.52 -8.78
N ASP A 578 13.29 24.63 -9.21
CA ASP A 578 13.12 25.07 -10.60
C ASP A 578 12.42 24.07 -11.57
N ASN A 579 11.73 23.03 -11.07
CA ASN A 579 10.98 22.08 -11.90
C ASN A 579 9.45 22.34 -11.89
N PRO A 580 8.85 22.83 -12.99
CA PRO A 580 7.40 23.09 -13.07
C PRO A 580 6.52 21.82 -13.13
N GLU A 581 7.09 20.63 -13.30
CA GLU A 581 6.36 19.35 -13.24
C GLU A 581 6.32 18.74 -11.82
N ALA A 582 7.11 19.28 -10.88
CA ALA A 582 7.14 18.82 -9.50
C ALA A 582 5.84 19.17 -8.73
N GLU A 583 5.50 18.36 -7.73
CA GLU A 583 4.25 18.56 -6.98
C GLU A 583 4.30 19.78 -6.06
N ILE A 584 5.50 20.16 -5.62
CA ILE A 584 5.83 21.47 -5.03
C ILE A 584 7.07 21.99 -5.74
N ASN A 585 6.90 22.85 -6.74
CA ASN A 585 7.99 23.56 -7.39
C ASN A 585 8.50 24.70 -6.50
N VAL A 586 9.79 24.69 -6.15
CA VAL A 586 10.46 25.84 -5.55
C VAL A 586 11.06 26.69 -6.66
N VAL A 587 10.43 27.81 -7.00
CA VAL A 587 10.93 28.67 -8.09
C VAL A 587 12.08 29.58 -7.61
N LYS A 588 13.10 29.74 -8.44
CA LYS A 588 14.08 30.80 -8.24
C LYS A 588 13.43 32.19 -8.37
N GLN A 589 13.83 33.14 -7.52
CA GLN A 589 13.46 34.57 -7.59
C GLN A 589 14.69 35.46 -7.40
#